data_AF-A0A835HE06-F1
#
_entry.id   AF-A0A835HE06-F1
#
_cell.length_a   1.000
_cell.length_b   1.000
_cell.length_c   1.000
_cell.angle_alpha   90.00
_cell.angle_beta   90.00
_cell.angle_gamma   90.00
#
_symmetry.space_group_name_H-M   'P 1'
#
loop_
_entity.id
_entity.type
_entity.pdbx_description
1 polymer ?
#
loop_
_entity_poly.entity_id
_entity_poly.type
_entity_poly.pdbx_seq_one_letter_code
_entity_poly.pdbx_strand_id
1 'polypeptide(L)'
;MKICLSKVNKAEKVELSEDRLLAGSCKGYRMVRATRGVVKGAWYFEIKVEKLGETGHTRLGWSTEKGDLQAPVGYDGSSFGYRDIDGSKIHKALREKYGEEGYVEGDVVGCYISLPDGDLYAPKAPDMVRYKGQKFGFATDGKEESSKVVPGSEITFFKNGVCQGVAFKDLFGGCYYPAASMYTLPNQPNCVVKFNFGPEFEFFPEEFGGRPVPTPMIEVPYQGFDGRAENGEFIENEVQPNS
;
A
#
# COMPACT_ATOMS: atom_id res chain seq x y z
N MET A 1 -17.71 -0.52 2.99
CA MET A 1 -16.81 0.66 2.85
C MET A 1 -16.06 0.51 1.52
N LYS A 2 -15.77 1.58 0.77
CA LYS A 2 -14.89 1.54 -0.41
C LYS A 2 -13.42 1.73 0.02
N ILE A 3 -12.44 1.29 -0.77
CA ILE A 3 -11.03 1.60 -0.50
C ILE A 3 -10.82 3.12 -0.62
N CYS A 4 -9.93 3.65 0.21
CA CYS A 4 -9.55 5.06 0.27
C CYS A 4 -8.25 5.19 1.08
N LEU A 5 -7.76 6.42 1.26
CA LEU A 5 -6.65 6.73 2.15
C LEU A 5 -7.04 6.57 3.63
N SER A 6 -6.10 6.05 4.40
CA SER A 6 -6.34 5.72 5.80
C SER A 6 -6.11 6.93 6.71
N LYS A 7 -7.04 7.15 7.65
CA LYS A 7 -6.88 8.17 8.71
C LYS A 7 -5.87 7.75 9.78
N VAL A 8 -5.62 6.44 9.92
CA VAL A 8 -4.70 5.87 10.93
C VAL A 8 -3.34 5.52 10.34
N ASN A 9 -3.28 5.13 9.06
CA ASN A 9 -2.03 4.78 8.38
C ASN A 9 -1.49 5.98 7.57
N LYS A 10 -1.37 7.12 8.24
CA LYS A 10 -0.78 8.35 7.67
C LYS A 10 0.05 9.06 8.74
N ALA A 11 1.03 9.85 8.31
CA ALA A 11 1.66 10.80 9.21
C ALA A 11 0.62 11.82 9.71
N GLU A 12 0.79 12.29 10.95
CA GLU A 12 -0.13 13.22 11.60
C GLU A 12 -0.44 14.45 10.73
N LYS A 13 0.61 15.05 10.14
CA LYS A 13 0.55 16.26 9.30
C LYS A 13 0.13 16.02 7.84
N VAL A 14 -0.31 14.81 7.48
CA VAL A 14 -0.95 14.59 6.18
C VAL A 14 -2.42 14.97 6.29
N GLU A 15 -2.86 15.88 5.44
CA GLU A 15 -4.26 16.29 5.32
C GLU A 15 -4.93 15.45 4.24
N LEU A 16 -6.17 15.04 4.48
CA LEU A 16 -6.97 14.26 3.53
C LEU A 16 -8.22 15.04 3.14
N SER A 17 -8.66 14.91 1.90
CA SER A 17 -10.00 15.35 1.48
C SER A 17 -11.11 14.55 2.18
N GLU A 18 -12.35 15.04 2.09
CA GLU A 18 -13.53 14.39 2.67
C GLU A 18 -13.75 12.96 2.11
N ASP A 19 -13.58 12.80 0.80
CA ASP A 19 -13.65 11.49 0.11
C ASP A 19 -12.45 10.58 0.40
N ARG A 20 -11.40 11.13 1.02
CA ARG A 20 -10.12 10.47 1.34
C ARG A 20 -9.44 9.88 0.10
N LEU A 21 -9.51 10.57 -1.03
CA LEU A 21 -8.76 10.24 -2.24
C LEU A 21 -7.61 11.21 -2.50
N LEU A 22 -7.67 12.44 -1.97
CA LEU A 22 -6.56 13.40 -2.00
C LEU A 22 -5.76 13.34 -0.71
N ALA A 23 -4.45 13.45 -0.85
CA ALA A 23 -3.53 13.65 0.26
C ALA A 23 -2.71 14.91 0.01
N GLY A 24 -2.67 15.79 1.00
CA GLY A 24 -1.82 16.97 1.02
C GLY A 24 -0.81 16.90 2.17
N SER A 25 0.41 17.38 1.96
CA SER A 25 1.31 17.62 3.09
C SER A 25 2.22 18.82 2.87
N CYS A 26 2.68 19.40 3.98
CA CYS A 26 3.70 20.43 4.04
C CYS A 26 4.72 20.14 5.15
N LYS A 27 5.86 20.83 5.11
CA LYS A 27 6.94 20.77 6.12
C LYS A 27 7.61 19.39 6.19
N GLY A 28 8.36 19.05 5.14
CA GLY A 28 9.14 17.80 5.08
C GLY A 28 8.35 16.64 4.47
N TYR A 29 9.03 15.50 4.29
CA TYR A 29 8.39 14.31 3.74
C TYR A 29 7.44 13.68 4.77
N ARG A 30 6.24 13.31 4.32
CA ARG A 30 5.25 12.56 5.11
C ARG A 30 4.52 11.56 4.23
N MET A 31 4.31 10.35 4.74
CA MET A 31 3.67 9.26 4.00
C MET A 31 2.20 9.07 4.42
N VAL A 32 1.39 8.64 3.46
CA VAL A 32 0.07 8.06 3.67
C VAL A 32 -0.03 6.72 2.95
N ARG A 33 -0.79 5.80 3.54
CA ARG A 33 -1.18 4.52 2.94
C ARG A 33 -2.68 4.41 2.75
N ALA A 34 -3.10 3.59 1.78
CA ALA A 34 -4.48 3.19 1.63
C ALA A 34 -4.97 2.33 2.81
N THR A 35 -6.28 2.15 2.89
CA THR A 35 -6.97 1.33 3.90
C THR A 35 -6.86 -0.16 3.67
N ARG A 36 -6.46 -0.60 2.46
CA ARG A 36 -6.32 -2.00 2.09
C ARG A 36 -5.01 -2.23 1.37
N GLY A 37 -4.46 -3.43 1.57
CA GLY A 37 -3.25 -3.89 0.91
C GLY A 37 -3.47 -5.28 0.32
N VAL A 38 -2.48 -5.72 -0.44
CA VAL A 38 -2.51 -6.97 -1.22
C VAL A 38 -1.38 -7.88 -0.79
N VAL A 39 -1.66 -9.17 -0.74
CA VAL A 39 -0.69 -10.21 -0.32
C VAL A 39 -0.32 -11.12 -1.49
N LYS A 40 -1.18 -11.25 -2.50
CA LYS A 40 -0.98 -12.11 -3.68
C LYS A 40 -1.69 -11.57 -4.91
N GLY A 41 -1.32 -12.05 -6.08
CA GLY A 41 -1.91 -11.69 -7.38
C GLY A 41 -1.29 -10.44 -7.99
N ALA A 42 -1.85 -9.97 -9.10
CA ALA A 42 -1.44 -8.76 -9.79
C ALA A 42 -2.43 -7.63 -9.56
N TRP A 43 -1.95 -6.46 -9.17
CA TRP A 43 -2.79 -5.33 -8.78
C TRP A 43 -2.29 -4.01 -9.34
N TYR A 44 -3.23 -3.09 -9.57
CA TYR A 44 -2.94 -1.79 -10.15
C TYR A 44 -3.79 -0.67 -9.54
N PHE A 45 -3.16 0.50 -9.42
CA PHE A 45 -3.82 1.76 -9.11
C PHE A 45 -3.03 2.92 -9.73
N GLU A 46 -3.63 4.10 -9.77
CA GLU A 46 -3.00 5.32 -10.25
C GLU A 46 -2.89 6.37 -9.15
N ILE A 47 -1.87 7.22 -9.29
CA ILE A 47 -1.76 8.45 -8.51
C ILE A 47 -1.55 9.60 -9.48
N LYS A 48 -2.45 10.58 -9.44
CA LYS A 48 -2.29 11.85 -10.14
C LYS A 48 -1.56 12.84 -9.26
N VAL A 49 -0.55 13.51 -9.83
CA VAL A 49 0.16 14.59 -9.16
C VAL A 49 -0.62 15.88 -9.35
N GLU A 50 -1.57 16.14 -8.46
CA GLU A 50 -2.47 17.29 -8.56
C GLU A 50 -1.76 18.63 -8.38
N LYS A 51 -0.83 18.70 -7.42
CA LYS A 51 -0.09 19.92 -7.14
C LYS A 51 1.28 19.62 -6.52
N LEU A 52 2.36 20.00 -7.20
CA LEU A 52 3.69 20.10 -6.61
C LEU A 52 3.93 21.54 -6.12
N GLY A 53 3.57 22.53 -6.93
CA GLY A 53 4.04 23.90 -6.72
C GLY A 53 5.56 24.03 -6.88
N GLU A 54 6.13 25.16 -6.44
CA GLU A 54 7.53 25.51 -6.74
C GLU A 54 8.57 24.64 -6.01
N THR A 55 8.23 24.09 -4.85
CA THR A 55 9.19 23.38 -3.97
C THR A 55 8.69 21.98 -3.56
N GLY A 56 7.58 21.56 -4.16
CA GLY A 56 6.95 20.29 -3.83
C GLY A 56 7.65 19.13 -4.49
N HIS A 57 7.80 18.05 -3.75
CA HIS A 57 8.34 16.80 -4.24
C HIS A 57 7.55 15.62 -3.74
N THR A 58 7.50 14.55 -4.54
CA THR A 58 6.78 13.34 -4.16
C THR A 58 7.58 12.07 -4.40
N ARG A 59 7.24 11.03 -3.65
CA ARG A 59 7.61 9.65 -3.95
C ARG A 59 6.39 8.77 -3.82
N LEU A 60 6.13 8.01 -4.86
CA LEU A 60 4.92 7.25 -5.08
C LEU A 60 5.24 5.76 -5.15
N GLY A 61 4.36 4.89 -4.66
CA GLY A 61 4.48 3.45 -4.86
C GLY A 61 3.83 2.61 -3.78
N TRP A 62 4.59 1.65 -3.26
CA TRP A 62 4.08 0.62 -2.36
C TRP A 62 4.79 0.66 -1.01
N SER A 63 4.05 0.37 0.06
CA SER A 63 4.59 0.27 1.42
C SER A 63 3.92 -0.85 2.18
N THR A 64 4.68 -1.62 2.94
CA THR A 64 4.14 -2.58 3.90
C THR A 64 3.71 -1.87 5.19
N GLU A 65 3.05 -2.58 6.11
CA GLU A 65 2.63 -2.00 7.40
C GLU A 65 3.81 -1.50 8.25
N LYS A 66 5.00 -2.08 8.08
CA LYS A 66 6.23 -1.71 8.81
C LYS A 66 6.89 -0.43 8.28
N GLY A 67 6.39 0.18 7.20
CA GLY A 67 6.95 1.41 6.64
C GLY A 67 6.78 2.62 7.57
N ASP A 68 7.84 3.43 7.74
CA ASP A 68 7.81 4.63 8.59
C ASP A 68 6.98 5.75 7.93
N LEU A 69 5.86 6.08 8.57
CA LEU A 69 4.94 7.11 8.07
C LEU A 69 5.52 8.53 8.11
N GLN A 70 6.55 8.78 8.91
CA GLN A 70 7.26 10.08 8.97
C GLN A 70 8.36 10.20 7.92
N ALA A 71 8.66 9.11 7.20
CA ALA A 71 9.69 9.05 6.18
C ALA A 71 9.09 9.00 4.77
N PRO A 72 9.85 9.37 3.74
CA PRO A 72 9.40 9.20 2.36
C PRO A 72 9.32 7.72 1.96
N VAL A 73 8.46 7.41 0.98
CA VAL A 73 8.39 6.08 0.37
C VAL A 73 9.78 5.70 -0.18
N GLY A 74 10.23 4.49 0.12
CA GLY A 74 11.55 3.97 -0.24
C GLY A 74 12.67 4.31 0.75
N TYR A 75 12.39 5.03 1.85
CA TYR A 75 13.41 5.32 2.88
C TYR A 75 13.91 4.06 3.58
N ASP A 76 13.00 3.15 3.93
CA ASP A 76 13.30 1.92 4.65
C ASP A 76 13.26 0.69 3.73
N GLY A 77 13.49 -0.49 4.32
CA GLY A 77 13.33 -1.78 3.64
C GLY A 77 11.87 -2.24 3.52
N SER A 78 10.92 -1.43 3.96
CA SER A 78 9.49 -1.76 4.03
C SER A 78 8.67 -1.08 2.95
N SER A 79 9.29 -0.22 2.13
CA SER A 79 8.63 0.57 1.10
C SER A 79 9.47 0.70 -0.18
N PHE A 80 8.79 0.93 -1.29
CA PHE A 80 9.32 0.90 -2.65
C PHE A 80 8.77 2.09 -3.43
N GLY A 81 9.63 3.03 -3.79
CA GLY A 81 9.23 4.34 -4.31
C GLY A 81 9.73 4.64 -5.71
N TYR A 82 8.97 5.47 -6.43
CA TYR A 82 9.34 6.14 -7.67
C TYR A 82 9.37 7.65 -7.45
N ARG A 83 10.46 8.30 -7.83
CA ARG A 83 10.73 9.71 -7.51
C ARG A 83 10.46 10.65 -8.67
N ASP A 84 9.83 11.77 -8.34
CA ASP A 84 9.40 12.84 -9.24
C ASP A 84 10.55 13.56 -9.96
N ILE A 85 11.70 13.77 -9.32
CA ILE A 85 12.76 14.65 -9.87
C ILE A 85 13.48 14.05 -11.08
N ASP A 86 13.98 12.82 -10.96
CA ASP A 86 14.88 12.20 -11.94
C ASP A 86 14.41 10.82 -12.41
N GLY A 87 13.21 10.41 -12.00
CA GLY A 87 12.68 9.10 -12.33
C GLY A 87 13.42 7.96 -11.65
N SER A 88 14.18 8.22 -10.59
CA SER A 88 14.85 7.15 -9.84
C SER A 88 13.84 6.27 -9.10
N LYS A 89 14.16 4.98 -9.03
CA LYS A 89 13.51 4.05 -8.10
C LYS A 89 14.27 4.06 -6.77
N ILE A 90 13.55 3.97 -5.66
CA ILE A 90 14.10 4.14 -4.32
C ILE A 90 13.63 3.03 -3.39
N HIS A 91 14.58 2.38 -2.73
CA HIS A 91 14.34 1.37 -1.69
C HIS A 91 15.54 1.36 -0.72
N LYS A 92 15.31 1.23 0.60
CA LYS A 92 16.37 1.31 1.63
C LYS A 92 17.22 2.58 1.53
N ALA A 93 16.59 3.70 1.17
CA ALA A 93 17.20 5.00 0.90
C ALA A 93 18.22 5.03 -0.26
N LEU A 94 18.40 3.93 -0.99
CA LEU A 94 19.23 3.86 -2.18
C LEU A 94 18.41 4.28 -3.40
N ARG A 95 18.99 5.16 -4.23
CA ARG A 95 18.38 5.62 -5.48
C ARG A 95 19.09 4.95 -6.63
N GLU A 96 18.32 4.39 -7.55
CA GLU A 96 18.85 3.76 -8.76
C GLU A 96 18.17 4.36 -9.99
N LYS A 97 18.91 4.47 -11.09
CA LYS A 97 18.33 4.91 -12.37
C LYS A 97 17.23 3.92 -12.79
N TYR A 98 16.10 4.46 -13.22
CA TYR A 98 14.94 3.66 -13.56
C TYR A 98 14.16 4.26 -14.74
N GLY A 99 13.36 5.29 -14.51
CA GLY A 99 12.77 6.08 -15.59
C GLY A 99 13.85 6.87 -16.31
N GLU A 100 13.61 7.19 -17.58
CA GLU A 100 14.46 8.13 -18.33
C GLU A 100 14.35 9.54 -17.73
N GLU A 101 13.15 9.90 -17.29
CA GLU A 101 12.80 11.17 -16.67
C GLU A 101 11.94 10.97 -15.44
N GLY A 102 11.89 12.03 -14.63
CA GLY A 102 10.93 12.19 -13.56
C GLY A 102 9.50 12.46 -14.05
N TYR A 103 8.57 12.58 -13.12
CA TYR A 103 7.18 12.97 -13.37
C TYR A 103 6.89 14.31 -12.70
N VAL A 104 5.98 15.07 -13.28
CA VAL A 104 5.71 16.47 -12.88
C VAL A 104 4.24 16.67 -12.48
N GLU A 105 3.89 17.88 -12.06
CA GLU A 105 2.50 18.27 -11.82
C GLU A 105 1.64 18.02 -13.06
N GLY A 106 0.49 17.36 -12.86
CA GLY A 106 -0.42 16.93 -13.92
C GLY A 106 -0.22 15.49 -14.39
N ASP A 107 0.96 14.91 -14.22
CA ASP A 107 1.22 13.51 -14.60
C ASP A 107 0.45 12.51 -13.73
N VAL A 108 0.15 11.36 -14.33
CA VAL A 108 -0.46 10.20 -13.68
C VAL A 108 0.53 9.06 -13.64
N VAL A 109 0.84 8.60 -12.43
CA VAL A 109 1.72 7.45 -12.20
C VAL A 109 0.89 6.21 -11.92
N GLY A 110 0.97 5.24 -12.83
CA GLY A 110 0.45 3.90 -12.63
C GLY A 110 1.38 3.06 -11.77
N CYS A 111 0.83 2.40 -10.75
CA CYS A 111 1.57 1.57 -9.81
C CYS A 111 1.09 0.12 -9.96
N TYR A 112 1.94 -0.74 -10.53
CA TYR A 112 1.69 -2.17 -10.68
C TYR A 112 2.49 -2.97 -9.65
N ILE A 113 1.89 -4.02 -9.11
CA ILE A 113 2.58 -5.05 -8.32
C ILE A 113 2.08 -6.43 -8.74
N SER A 114 3.00 -7.39 -8.86
CA SER A 114 2.69 -8.81 -9.02
C SER A 114 3.29 -9.59 -7.87
N LEU A 115 2.48 -10.39 -7.20
CA LEU A 115 2.84 -11.26 -6.08
C LEU A 115 2.31 -12.68 -6.34
N PRO A 116 2.92 -13.46 -7.25
CA PRO A 116 2.48 -14.83 -7.54
C PRO A 116 2.52 -15.67 -6.25
N ASP A 117 1.38 -16.23 -5.84
CA ASP A 117 1.25 -17.05 -4.63
C ASP A 117 1.85 -16.41 -3.36
N GLY A 118 1.81 -15.07 -3.26
CA GLY A 118 2.49 -14.33 -2.19
C GLY A 118 2.01 -14.66 -0.77
N ASP A 119 0.81 -15.22 -0.62
CA ASP A 119 0.28 -15.72 0.65
C ASP A 119 1.06 -16.92 1.21
N LEU A 120 1.71 -17.72 0.37
CA LEU A 120 2.57 -18.82 0.80
C LEU A 120 3.88 -18.34 1.45
N TYR A 121 4.27 -17.09 1.20
CA TYR A 121 5.55 -16.51 1.65
C TYR A 121 5.38 -15.40 2.69
N ALA A 122 4.14 -14.95 2.92
CA ALA A 122 3.82 -13.97 3.93
C ALA A 122 4.02 -14.55 5.35
N PRO A 123 4.47 -13.74 6.32
CA PRO A 123 4.52 -14.17 7.72
C PRO A 123 3.13 -14.62 8.18
N LYS A 124 3.07 -15.73 8.93
CA LYS A 124 1.82 -16.15 9.55
C LYS A 124 1.34 -15.08 10.52
N ALA A 125 0.05 -14.76 10.48
CA ALA A 125 -0.54 -13.87 11.47
C ALA A 125 -0.34 -14.48 12.87
N PRO A 126 0.00 -13.69 13.90
CA PRO A 126 0.09 -14.19 15.26
C PRO A 126 -1.27 -14.73 15.71
N ASP A 127 -1.26 -15.86 16.41
CA ASP A 127 -2.47 -16.46 16.96
C ASP A 127 -3.16 -15.47 17.91
N MET A 128 -4.35 -15.02 17.51
CA MET A 128 -5.19 -14.14 18.33
C MET A 128 -6.14 -14.99 19.16
N VAL A 129 -6.12 -14.83 20.47
CA VAL A 129 -7.09 -15.47 21.37
C VAL A 129 -8.07 -14.44 21.90
N ARG A 130 -9.32 -14.83 21.98
CA ARG A 130 -10.41 -13.99 22.47
C ARG A 130 -10.63 -14.26 23.95
N TYR A 131 -10.34 -13.29 24.81
CA TYR A 131 -10.61 -13.37 26.25
C TYR A 131 -11.53 -12.22 26.67
N LYS A 132 -12.66 -12.53 27.33
CA LYS A 132 -13.69 -11.56 27.75
C LYS A 132 -14.11 -10.56 26.66
N GLY A 133 -14.29 -11.05 25.43
CA GLY A 133 -14.71 -10.22 24.28
C GLY A 133 -13.61 -9.37 23.64
N GLN A 134 -12.44 -9.24 24.29
CA GLN A 134 -11.26 -8.58 23.74
C GLN A 134 -10.33 -9.61 23.07
N LYS A 135 -9.73 -9.22 21.94
CA LYS A 135 -8.69 -10.03 21.26
C LYS A 135 -7.34 -9.69 21.86
N PHE A 136 -6.64 -10.68 22.38
CA PHE A 136 -5.26 -10.60 22.84
C PHE A 136 -4.41 -11.37 21.84
N GLY A 137 -3.39 -10.72 21.27
CA GLY A 137 -2.37 -11.42 20.49
C GLY A 137 -1.42 -12.12 21.45
N PHE A 138 -1.27 -13.43 21.32
CA PHE A 138 -0.15 -14.10 21.97
C PHE A 138 1.07 -13.97 21.06
N ALA A 139 2.15 -13.39 21.58
CA ALA A 139 3.46 -13.59 20.97
C ALA A 139 3.79 -15.06 21.21
N THR A 140 3.71 -15.90 20.18
CA THR A 140 4.29 -17.24 20.27
C THR A 140 5.79 -17.08 20.49
N ASP A 141 6.30 -17.57 21.62
CA ASP A 141 7.73 -17.70 21.88
C ASP A 141 8.36 -18.62 20.82
N GLY A 142 8.72 -18.05 19.67
CA GLY A 142 9.26 -18.81 18.55
C GLY A 142 9.54 -17.92 17.36
N LYS A 143 10.81 -17.52 17.22
CA LYS A 143 11.49 -16.86 16.09
C LYS A 143 10.55 -16.15 15.09
N GLU A 144 10.61 -14.83 15.04
CA GLU A 144 10.05 -14.03 13.92
C GLU A 144 10.50 -14.69 12.60
N GLU A 145 9.60 -15.43 11.94
CA GLU A 145 9.93 -16.12 10.70
C GLU A 145 10.28 -15.04 9.69
N SER A 146 11.53 -15.01 9.23
CA SER A 146 11.95 -14.03 8.24
C SER A 146 11.09 -14.19 7.00
N SER A 147 10.43 -13.12 6.56
CA SER A 147 9.67 -13.10 5.30
C SER A 147 10.51 -13.70 4.18
N LYS A 148 9.92 -14.62 3.43
CA LYS A 148 10.59 -15.26 2.29
C LYS A 148 10.36 -14.45 1.03
N VAL A 149 11.30 -14.50 0.09
CA VAL A 149 11.11 -13.90 -1.23
C VAL A 149 9.96 -14.61 -1.96
N VAL A 150 9.06 -13.86 -2.58
CA VAL A 150 7.99 -14.35 -3.46
C VAL A 150 8.58 -14.52 -4.87
N PRO A 151 8.75 -15.74 -5.39
CA PRO A 151 9.34 -15.97 -6.71
C PRO A 151 8.51 -15.31 -7.83
N GLY A 152 9.19 -14.64 -8.76
CA GLY A 152 8.53 -13.96 -9.88
C GLY A 152 7.74 -12.71 -9.48
N SER A 153 7.85 -12.25 -8.23
CA SER A 153 7.26 -10.99 -7.81
C SER A 153 8.00 -9.79 -8.38
N GLU A 154 7.24 -8.74 -8.68
CA GLU A 154 7.80 -7.49 -9.18
C GLU A 154 6.90 -6.29 -8.94
N ILE A 155 7.52 -5.10 -8.95
CA ILE A 155 6.85 -3.80 -9.03
C ILE A 155 7.27 -3.12 -10.32
N THR A 156 6.31 -2.56 -11.03
CA THR A 156 6.50 -1.79 -12.26
C THR A 156 5.72 -0.48 -12.13
N PHE A 157 6.31 0.63 -12.58
CA PHE A 157 5.63 1.91 -12.66
C PHE A 157 5.36 2.30 -14.12
N PHE A 158 4.29 3.06 -14.30
CA PHE A 158 3.88 3.61 -15.57
C PHE A 158 3.77 5.13 -15.42
N LYS A 159 4.22 5.89 -16.41
CA LYS A 159 4.04 7.34 -16.47
C LYS A 159 3.07 7.63 -17.62
N ASN A 160 1.88 8.13 -17.31
CA ASN A 160 0.80 8.38 -18.28
C ASN A 160 0.53 7.15 -19.17
N GLY A 161 0.46 5.97 -18.55
CA GLY A 161 0.21 4.69 -19.22
C GLY A 161 1.45 4.04 -19.88
N VAL A 162 2.57 4.77 -19.98
CA VAL A 162 3.81 4.26 -20.58
C VAL A 162 4.66 3.53 -19.53
N CYS A 163 4.94 2.26 -19.77
CA CYS A 163 5.75 1.41 -18.88
C CYS A 163 7.19 1.93 -18.75
N GLN A 164 7.66 2.12 -17.50
CA GLN A 164 9.02 2.55 -17.19
C GLN A 164 9.99 1.37 -16.98
N GLY A 165 9.55 0.13 -17.23
CA GLY A 165 10.32 -1.10 -17.00
C GLY A 165 10.13 -1.68 -15.59
N VAL A 166 10.81 -2.78 -15.27
CA VAL A 166 10.69 -3.40 -13.94
C VAL A 166 11.50 -2.60 -12.91
N ALA A 167 10.82 -2.06 -11.90
CA ALA A 167 11.47 -1.30 -10.84
C ALA A 167 12.13 -2.24 -9.83
N PHE A 168 11.36 -3.16 -9.26
CA PHE A 168 11.82 -4.06 -8.20
C PHE A 168 11.42 -5.49 -8.52
N LYS A 169 12.27 -6.43 -8.14
CA LYS A 169 12.03 -7.88 -8.21
C LYS A 169 12.29 -8.50 -6.84
N ASP A 170 11.91 -9.76 -6.68
CA ASP A 170 12.26 -10.55 -5.50
C ASP A 170 11.73 -9.92 -4.20
N LEU A 171 10.47 -9.49 -4.23
CA LEU A 171 9.78 -8.89 -3.10
C LEU A 171 9.61 -9.93 -1.98
N PHE A 172 9.76 -9.49 -0.74
CA PHE A 172 9.46 -10.32 0.41
C PHE A 172 7.95 -10.50 0.59
N GLY A 173 7.53 -11.68 1.03
CA GLY A 173 6.14 -11.95 1.36
C GLY A 173 5.63 -11.02 2.46
N GLY A 174 4.44 -10.48 2.26
CA GLY A 174 3.82 -9.51 3.14
C GLY A 174 2.63 -8.82 2.48
N CYS A 175 1.98 -7.94 3.24
CA CYS A 175 0.87 -7.12 2.74
C CYS A 175 1.39 -5.76 2.27
N TYR A 176 1.14 -5.43 1.00
CA TYR A 176 1.58 -4.20 0.35
C TYR A 176 0.42 -3.24 0.12
N TYR A 177 0.57 -2.01 0.57
CA TYR A 177 -0.44 -0.96 0.50
C TYR A 177 0.00 0.11 -0.51
N PRO A 178 -0.94 0.63 -1.33
CA PRO A 178 -0.73 1.88 -2.06
C PRO A 178 -0.26 2.97 -1.12
N ALA A 179 0.82 3.65 -1.48
CA ALA A 179 1.46 4.65 -0.65
C ALA A 179 1.98 5.84 -1.47
N ALA A 180 1.91 7.01 -0.85
CA ALA A 180 2.52 8.22 -1.37
C ALA A 180 3.18 8.96 -0.23
N SER A 181 4.26 9.66 -0.54
CA SER A 181 4.85 10.64 0.33
C SER A 181 5.04 11.96 -0.39
N MET A 182 4.72 13.04 0.31
CA MET A 182 4.77 14.40 -0.22
C MET A 182 5.69 15.24 0.66
N TYR A 183 6.38 16.18 0.02
CA TYR A 183 7.28 17.16 0.61
C TYR A 183 6.97 18.52 0.01
N THR A 184 7.10 19.57 0.80
CA THR A 184 7.27 20.94 0.34
C THR A 184 7.89 21.76 1.47
N LEU A 185 8.47 22.92 1.16
CA LEU A 185 9.05 23.80 2.16
C LEU A 185 7.99 24.33 3.14
N PRO A 186 8.40 24.75 4.36
CA PRO A 186 7.51 25.46 5.26
C PRO A 186 6.91 26.71 4.60
N ASN A 187 5.66 27.02 4.95
CA ASN A 187 4.90 28.20 4.48
C ASN A 187 4.57 28.19 2.98
N GLN A 188 4.82 27.08 2.28
CA GLN A 188 4.32 26.85 0.93
C GLN A 188 2.96 26.14 0.98
N PRO A 189 2.12 26.29 -0.05
CA PRO A 189 0.92 25.48 -0.20
C PRO A 189 1.26 23.98 -0.17
N ASN A 190 0.33 23.15 0.30
CA ASN A 190 0.51 21.71 0.33
C ASN A 190 0.87 21.18 -1.07
N CYS A 191 1.82 20.24 -1.10
CA CYS A 191 1.94 19.32 -2.22
C CYS A 191 0.81 18.29 -2.11
N VAL A 192 0.06 18.07 -3.20
CA VAL A 192 -1.17 17.30 -3.25
C VAL A 192 -1.07 16.21 -4.32
N VAL A 193 -1.51 15.01 -3.95
CA VAL A 193 -1.67 13.87 -4.87
C VAL A 193 -3.06 13.27 -4.73
N LYS A 194 -3.59 12.70 -5.80
CA LYS A 194 -4.89 12.04 -5.85
C LYS A 194 -4.74 10.58 -6.19
N PHE A 195 -5.30 9.70 -5.36
CA PHE A 195 -5.35 8.27 -5.62
C PHE A 195 -6.58 7.91 -6.45
N ASN A 196 -6.36 7.08 -7.45
CA ASN A 196 -7.41 6.42 -8.21
C ASN A 196 -7.21 4.90 -8.10
N PHE A 197 -8.10 4.24 -7.37
CA PHE A 197 -8.04 2.79 -7.14
C PHE A 197 -8.78 1.98 -8.22
N GLY A 198 -9.30 2.66 -9.25
CA GLY A 198 -10.10 2.07 -10.31
C GLY A 198 -11.60 1.93 -9.95
N PRO A 199 -12.40 1.30 -10.84
CA PRO A 199 -11.95 0.58 -12.04
C PRO A 199 -11.69 1.51 -13.24
N GLU A 200 -12.13 2.76 -13.18
CA GLU A 200 -11.95 3.74 -14.25
C GLU A 200 -10.61 4.47 -14.06
N PHE A 201 -9.65 4.17 -14.92
CA PHE A 201 -8.30 4.73 -14.88
C PHE A 201 -8.12 5.83 -15.93
N GLU A 202 -7.30 6.83 -15.63
CA GLU A 202 -7.00 7.94 -16.57
C GLU A 202 -6.03 7.46 -17.66
N PHE A 203 -5.05 6.63 -17.28
CA PHE A 203 -4.05 6.07 -18.20
C PHE A 203 -3.78 4.60 -17.90
N PHE A 204 -4.78 3.75 -18.13
CA PHE A 204 -4.57 2.30 -18.03
C PHE A 204 -3.65 1.81 -19.17
N PRO A 205 -2.58 1.07 -18.87
CA PRO A 205 -1.68 0.56 -19.90
C PRO A 205 -2.41 -0.39 -20.87
N GLU A 206 -2.18 -0.22 -22.18
CA GLU A 206 -2.72 -1.12 -23.20
C GLU A 206 -2.06 -2.51 -23.16
N GLU A 207 -0.77 -2.54 -22.81
CA GLU A 207 0.02 -3.76 -22.74
C GLU A 207 0.83 -3.84 -21.44
N PHE A 208 0.89 -5.05 -20.88
CA PHE A 208 1.67 -5.35 -19.68
C PHE A 208 2.96 -6.13 -19.98
N GLY A 209 3.36 -6.25 -21.26
CA GLY A 209 4.63 -6.88 -21.66
C GLY A 209 4.81 -8.31 -21.15
N GLY A 210 3.76 -9.13 -21.28
CA GLY A 210 3.74 -10.53 -20.82
C GLY A 210 3.42 -10.73 -19.33
N ARG A 211 3.25 -9.65 -18.55
CA ARG A 211 2.81 -9.75 -17.15
C ARG A 211 1.30 -10.06 -17.08
N PRO A 212 0.82 -10.65 -15.97
CA PRO A 212 -0.60 -10.80 -15.74
C PRO A 212 -1.32 -9.45 -15.75
N VAL A 213 -2.49 -9.41 -16.40
CA VAL A 213 -3.38 -8.25 -16.36
C VAL A 213 -3.80 -8.02 -14.90
N PRO A 214 -3.56 -6.83 -14.33
CA PRO A 214 -3.82 -6.57 -12.93
C PRO A 214 -5.31 -6.37 -12.65
N THR A 215 -5.72 -6.75 -11.45
CA THR A 215 -7.01 -6.37 -10.87
C THR A 215 -6.93 -4.95 -10.29
N PRO A 216 -7.96 -4.11 -10.45
CA PRO A 216 -8.03 -2.80 -9.80
C PRO A 216 -8.01 -2.87 -8.27
N MET A 217 -7.28 -1.97 -7.61
CA MET A 217 -7.22 -1.92 -6.15
C MET A 217 -8.58 -1.70 -5.45
N ILE A 218 -9.57 -1.14 -6.13
CA ILE A 218 -10.96 -1.00 -5.62
C ILE A 218 -11.61 -2.36 -5.32
N GLU A 219 -11.18 -3.43 -5.99
CA GLU A 219 -11.71 -4.78 -5.83
C GLU A 219 -11.07 -5.53 -4.65
N VAL A 220 -9.99 -5.00 -4.05
CA VAL A 220 -9.38 -5.64 -2.88
C VAL A 220 -10.45 -5.78 -1.80
N PRO A 221 -10.75 -7.01 -1.34
CA PRO A 221 -11.83 -7.23 -0.40
C PRO A 221 -11.55 -6.47 0.89
N TYR A 222 -12.61 -6.01 1.55
CA TYR A 222 -12.46 -5.46 2.89
C TYR A 222 -12.04 -6.60 3.82
N GLN A 223 -10.75 -6.64 4.13
CA GLN A 223 -10.24 -7.35 5.28
C GLN A 223 -10.64 -6.53 6.51
N GLY A 224 -11.94 -6.56 6.83
CA GLY A 224 -12.36 -6.20 8.17
C GLY A 224 -11.52 -7.03 9.12
N PHE A 225 -11.02 -6.43 10.18
CA PHE A 225 -10.69 -7.19 11.38
C PHE A 225 -11.83 -8.18 11.60
N ASP A 226 -11.58 -9.48 11.40
CA ASP A 226 -12.65 -10.47 11.27
C ASP A 226 -13.49 -10.46 12.55
N GLY A 227 -14.63 -9.81 12.45
CA GLY A 227 -15.69 -9.70 13.44
C GLY A 227 -16.85 -10.58 13.04
N ARG A 228 -16.58 -11.77 12.48
CA ARG A 228 -17.59 -12.79 12.29
C ARG A 228 -18.05 -13.25 13.67
N ALA A 229 -19.14 -12.67 14.14
CA ALA A 229 -20.05 -13.36 15.03
C ALA A 229 -20.64 -14.52 14.22
N GLU A 230 -20.02 -15.70 14.32
CA GLU A 230 -20.75 -16.92 14.03
C GLU A 230 -21.76 -17.07 15.16
N ASN A 231 -23.03 -16.84 14.84
CA ASN A 231 -24.15 -17.25 15.66
C ASN A 231 -24.15 -18.78 15.70
N GLY A 232 -23.48 -19.35 16.68
CA GLY A 232 -23.68 -20.74 17.08
C GLY A 232 -24.90 -20.83 17.97
N GLU A 233 -25.96 -21.47 17.46
CA GLU A 233 -27.12 -21.89 18.26
C GLU A 233 -26.65 -22.73 19.45
N PHE A 234 -27.00 -22.31 20.67
CA PHE A 234 -26.84 -23.12 21.86
C PHE A 234 -27.94 -24.17 21.88
N ILE A 235 -27.58 -25.44 21.70
CA ILE A 235 -28.41 -26.58 22.11
C ILE A 235 -28.17 -26.75 23.61
N GLU A 236 -29.12 -26.32 24.44
CA GLU A 236 -29.16 -26.65 25.87
C GLU A 236 -29.53 -28.13 26.02
N ASN A 237 -28.57 -28.94 26.47
CA ASN A 237 -28.87 -30.26 27.03
C ASN A 237 -29.26 -30.05 28.51
N GLU A 238 -30.56 -30.07 28.81
CA GLU A 238 -31.07 -30.21 30.18
C GLU A 238 -30.67 -31.59 30.73
N VAL A 239 -29.82 -31.58 31.75
CA VAL A 239 -29.61 -32.75 32.61
C VAL A 239 -30.69 -32.73 33.69
N GLN A 240 -31.69 -33.61 33.57
CA GLN A 240 -32.65 -33.86 34.65
C GLN A 240 -31.95 -34.55 35.84
N PRO A 241 -32.21 -34.13 37.08
CA PRO A 241 -31.75 -34.88 38.25
C PRO A 241 -32.65 -36.10 38.45
N ASN A 242 -32.01 -37.27 38.59
CA ASN A 242 -32.67 -38.52 38.94
C ASN A 242 -33.36 -38.42 40.31
N SER A 243 -34.54 -39.05 40.35
CA SER A 243 -35.43 -39.34 41.48
C SER A 243 -34.75 -39.77 42.79
#